data_AF-A0A085G2P3-F1
#
_entry.id   AF-A0A085G2P3-F1
#
_cell.length_a   1.000
_cell.length_b   1.000
_cell.length_c   1.000
_cell.angle_alpha   90.00
_cell.angle_beta   90.00
_cell.angle_gamma   90.00
#
_symmetry.space_group_name_H-M   'P 1'
#
loop_
_entity.id
_entity.type
_entity.pdbx_description
1 polymer ?
#
loop_
_entity_poly.entity_id
_entity_poly.type
_entity_poly.pdbx_seq_one_letter_code
_entity_poly.pdbx_strand_id
1 'polypeptide(L)'
;MTNAQWLGDHELEGYALYNLGHYPAAVPGDGKVYCEVYRITSSIMAELDELKSNTKDYKRELISTPYGSAWIYLYIRSLEGVPRIEGGDWLKRAEDVK
;
A
#
# COMPACT_ATOMS: atom_id res chain seq x y z
N MET A 1 6.83 7.55 -20.64
CA MET A 1 6.22 6.30 -21.15
C MET A 1 6.15 5.33 -19.99
N THR A 2 5.07 5.38 -19.22
CA THR A 2 4.96 4.64 -17.95
C THR A 2 4.45 3.23 -18.25
N ASN A 3 5.37 2.30 -18.48
CA ASN A 3 5.06 0.87 -18.59
C ASN A 3 4.84 0.29 -17.18
N ALA A 4 3.66 0.56 -16.62
CA ALA A 4 3.14 -0.18 -15.48
C ALA A 4 2.11 -1.17 -16.03
N GLN A 5 2.46 -2.46 -16.05
CA GLN A 5 1.53 -3.51 -16.47
C GLN A 5 0.82 -4.04 -15.23
N TRP A 6 -0.49 -3.85 -15.17
CA TRP A 6 -1.33 -4.50 -14.15
C TRP A 6 -1.19 -6.02 -14.27
N LEU A 7 -0.82 -6.68 -13.18
CA LEU A 7 -0.66 -8.14 -13.11
C LEU A 7 -1.90 -8.81 -12.51
N GLY A 8 -2.52 -8.17 -11.51
CA GLY A 8 -3.72 -8.66 -10.85
C GLY A 8 -3.93 -8.05 -9.48
N ASP A 9 -5.09 -8.30 -8.89
CA ASP A 9 -5.39 -8.02 -7.49
C ASP A 9 -4.69 -9.01 -6.54
N HIS A 10 -4.38 -8.55 -5.33
CA HIS A 10 -3.74 -9.31 -4.27
C HIS A 10 -4.26 -8.87 -2.90
N GLU A 11 -4.82 -9.81 -2.14
CA GLU A 11 -5.24 -9.59 -0.76
C GLU A 11 -4.08 -9.93 0.19
N LEU A 12 -3.77 -9.00 1.08
CA LEU A 12 -2.80 -9.19 2.15
C LEU A 12 -3.54 -9.24 3.49
N GLU A 13 -3.50 -10.40 4.13
CA GLU A 13 -3.98 -10.61 5.48
C GLU A 13 -2.88 -10.27 6.49
N GLY A 14 -3.24 -9.76 7.67
CA GLY A 14 -2.26 -9.27 8.64
C GLY A 14 -1.79 -7.83 8.38
N TYR A 15 -2.55 -7.07 7.59
CA TYR A 15 -2.33 -5.65 7.37
C TYR A 15 -3.61 -4.86 7.60
N ALA A 16 -3.49 -3.67 8.17
CA ALA A 16 -4.59 -2.74 8.38
C ALA A 16 -4.39 -1.50 7.51
N LEU A 17 -5.45 -1.05 6.86
CA LEU A 17 -5.45 0.17 6.06
C LEU A 17 -6.03 1.33 6.88
N TYR A 18 -5.37 2.48 6.86
CA TYR A 18 -5.78 3.70 7.53
C TYR A 18 -5.92 4.83 6.53
N ASN A 19 -6.90 5.70 6.76
CA ASN A 19 -7.15 6.83 5.89
C ASN A 19 -6.52 8.11 6.45
N LEU A 20 -5.42 8.59 5.86
CA LEU A 20 -4.80 9.89 6.18
C LEU A 20 -5.52 11.08 5.49
N GLY A 21 -6.74 10.87 4.98
CA GLY A 21 -7.49 11.85 4.19
C GLY A 21 -7.02 11.91 2.73
N HIS A 22 -5.75 12.24 2.50
CA HIS A 22 -5.19 12.36 1.15
C HIS A 22 -4.56 11.06 0.63
N TYR A 23 -4.09 10.17 1.51
CA TYR A 23 -3.39 8.95 1.13
C TYR A 23 -3.71 7.76 2.06
N PRO A 24 -3.63 6.52 1.56
CA PRO A 24 -3.73 5.34 2.42
C PRO A 24 -2.42 5.13 3.17
N ALA A 25 -2.53 4.75 4.44
CA ALA A 25 -1.44 4.14 5.18
C ALA A 25 -1.77 2.67 5.42
N ALA A 26 -1.04 1.77 4.78
CA ALA A 26 -1.07 0.35 5.12
C ALA A 26 -0.07 0.12 6.27
N VAL A 27 -0.48 -0.55 7.34
CA VAL A 27 0.39 -0.92 8.46
C VAL A 27 0.22 -2.40 8.77
N PRO A 28 1.25 -3.11 9.26
CA PRO A 28 1.09 -4.49 9.72
C PRO A 28 0.17 -4.51 10.96
N GLY A 29 -0.87 -5.34 10.95
CA GLY A 29 -1.89 -5.39 12.01
C GLY A 29 -2.99 -6.42 11.73
N ASP A 30 -3.96 -6.55 12.62
CA ASP A 30 -4.98 -7.62 12.50
C ASP A 30 -6.13 -7.22 11.54
N GLY A 31 -5.83 -7.16 10.24
CA GLY A 31 -6.77 -6.74 9.19
C GLY A 31 -6.50 -7.40 7.83
N LYS A 32 -7.25 -6.96 6.83
CA LYS A 32 -7.07 -7.32 5.42
C LYS A 32 -6.76 -6.04 4.65
N VAL A 33 -5.95 -6.11 3.60
CA VAL A 33 -5.74 -5.01 2.65
C VAL A 33 -5.82 -5.57 1.24
N TYR A 34 -6.67 -4.96 0.41
CA TYR A 34 -6.72 -5.23 -1.01
C TYR A 34 -5.73 -4.32 -1.73
N CYS A 35 -4.73 -4.95 -2.34
CA CYS A 35 -3.70 -4.32 -3.13
C CYS A 35 -3.80 -4.77 -4.58
N GLU A 36 -3.22 -4.00 -5.49
CA GLU A 36 -3.06 -4.39 -6.87
C GLU A 36 -1.57 -4.48 -7.19
N VAL A 37 -1.17 -5.56 -7.86
CA VAL A 37 0.21 -5.78 -8.24
C VAL A 37 0.42 -5.21 -9.64
N TYR A 38 1.33 -4.25 -9.75
CA TYR A 38 1.75 -3.68 -11.01
C TYR A 38 3.20 -4.03 -11.28
N ARG A 39 3.47 -4.58 -12.47
CA ARG A 39 4.82 -4.76 -12.98
C ARG A 39 5.32 -3.43 -13.52
N ILE A 40 6.25 -2.83 -12.81
CA ILE A 40 6.97 -1.62 -13.23
C ILE A 40 8.42 -1.95 -13.53
N THR A 41 9.04 -1.15 -14.41
CA THR A 41 10.48 -1.22 -14.67
C THR A 41 11.27 -0.77 -13.44
N SER A 42 12.48 -1.31 -13.26
CA SER A 42 13.41 -0.93 -12.19
C SER A 42 13.67 0.58 -12.08
N SER A 43 13.57 1.33 -13.18
CA SER A 43 13.69 2.80 -13.17
C SER A 43 12.59 3.48 -12.32
N ILE A 44 11.33 3.07 -12.48
CA ILE A 44 10.20 3.62 -11.71
C ILE A 44 10.33 3.21 -10.24
N MET A 45 10.78 1.97 -10.00
CA MET A 45 11.04 1.49 -8.64
C MET A 45 12.14 2.32 -7.97
N ALA A 46 13.22 2.66 -8.68
CA ALA A 46 14.31 3.47 -8.15
C ALA A 46 13.88 4.91 -7.85
N GLU A 47 13.10 5.55 -8.73
CA GLU A 47 12.52 6.88 -8.45
C GLU A 47 11.58 6.86 -7.24
N LEU A 48 10.72 5.84 -7.14
CA LEU A 48 9.80 5.68 -6.01
C LEU A 48 10.58 5.44 -4.71
N ASP A 49 11.63 4.62 -4.77
CA ASP A 49 12.49 4.35 -3.63
C ASP A 49 13.28 5.60 -3.22
N GLU A 50 13.79 6.39 -4.15
CA GLU A 50 14.48 7.65 -3.84
C GLU A 50 13.53 8.66 -3.19
N LEU A 51 12.30 8.77 -3.71
CA LEU A 51 11.25 9.62 -3.15
C LEU A 51 10.82 9.18 -1.73
N LYS A 52 10.68 7.87 -1.51
CA LYS A 52 10.20 7.28 -0.24
C LYS A 52 11.31 7.05 0.79
N SER A 53 12.55 6.81 0.39
CA SER A 53 13.72 6.60 1.27
C SER A 53 14.03 7.83 2.11
N ASN A 54 13.72 9.03 1.59
CA ASN A 54 13.85 10.26 2.36
C ASN A 54 12.80 10.38 3.49
N THR A 55 11.71 9.62 3.41
CA THR A 55 10.63 9.60 4.40
C THR A 55 10.78 8.34 5.25
N LYS A 56 11.63 8.40 6.30
CA LYS A 56 11.88 7.35 7.31
C LYS A 56 10.63 6.77 8.00
N ASP A 57 9.45 7.22 7.62
CA ASP A 57 8.14 6.85 8.16
C ASP A 57 7.50 5.66 7.42
N TYR A 58 8.16 5.12 6.39
CA TYR A 58 7.72 3.93 5.65
C TYR A 58 8.74 2.79 5.75
N LYS A 59 8.26 1.60 6.14
CA LYS A 59 9.00 0.33 6.07
C LYS A 59 8.67 -0.36 4.74
N ARG A 60 9.71 -0.61 3.94
CA ARG A 60 9.59 -1.41 2.73
C ARG A 60 9.66 -2.90 3.09
N GLU A 61 8.66 -3.66 2.67
CA GLU A 61 8.59 -5.11 2.89
C GLU A 61 8.45 -5.82 1.53
N LEU A 62 9.09 -6.98 1.39
CA LEU A 62 9.00 -7.80 0.20
C LEU A 62 7.98 -8.89 0.46
N ILE A 63 6.89 -8.89 -0.31
CA ILE A 63 5.85 -9.90 -0.26
C ILE A 63 5.95 -10.82 -1.48
N SER A 64 5.66 -12.10 -1.28
CA SER A 64 5.55 -13.05 -2.38
C SER A 64 4.11 -13.11 -2.86
N THR A 65 3.87 -12.60 -4.06
CA THR A 65 2.57 -12.67 -4.73
C THR A 65 2.59 -13.78 -5.78
N PRO A 66 1.43 -14.31 -6.21
CA PRO A 66 1.38 -15.29 -7.30
C PRO A 66 1.97 -14.77 -8.63
N TYR A 67 2.14 -13.45 -8.77
CA TYR A 67 2.73 -12.80 -9.95
C TYR A 67 4.24 -12.52 -9.80
N GLY A 68 4.84 -12.83 -8.65
CA GLY A 68 6.24 -12.59 -8.33
C GLY A 68 6.45 -11.83 -7.02
N SER A 69 7.70 -11.47 -6.74
CA SER A 69 8.02 -10.64 -5.57
C SER A 69 7.59 -9.19 -5.79
N ALA A 70 6.71 -8.70 -4.93
CA ALA A 70 6.26 -7.32 -4.93
C ALA A 70 6.79 -6.58 -3.70
N TRP A 71 7.07 -5.30 -3.87
CA TRP A 71 7.45 -4.43 -2.75
C TRP A 71 6.21 -3.71 -2.25
N ILE A 72 5.96 -3.82 -0.94
CA ILE A 72 4.94 -3.04 -0.24
C ILE A 72 5.61 -2.01 0.65
N TYR A 73 5.01 -0.82 0.74
CA TYR A 73 5.44 0.24 1.64
C TYR A 73 4.44 0.36 2.77
N LEU A 74 4.87 -0.03 3.98
CA LEU A 74 4.08 0.01 5.19
C LEU A 74 4.41 1.27 5.96
N TYR A 75 3.40 1.98 6.44
CA TYR A 75 3.60 3.13 7.32
C TYR A 75 3.94 2.64 8.73
N ILE A 76 4.92 3.27 9.37
CA ILE A 76 5.35 2.91 10.74
C ILE A 76 5.17 4.05 11.75
N ARG A 77 4.71 5.23 11.31
CA ARG A 77 4.48 6.37 12.21
C ARG A 77 3.13 6.27 12.92
N SER A 78 2.99 7.04 14.00
CA SER A 78 1.71 7.23 14.70
C SER A 78 0.60 7.65 13.73
N LEU A 79 -0.43 6.81 13.66
CA LEU A 79 -1.69 7.06 12.98
C LEU A 79 -2.73 7.56 14.00
N GLU A 80 -2.32 8.51 14.84
CA GLU A 80 -3.18 9.06 15.88
C GLU A 80 -4.31 9.88 15.26
N GLY A 81 -5.55 9.43 15.47
CA GLY A 81 -6.77 10.11 15.03
C GLY A 81 -7.21 9.81 13.59
N VAL A 82 -6.54 8.91 12.86
CA VAL A 82 -7.01 8.50 11.53
C VAL A 82 -7.99 7.32 11.61
N PRO A 83 -9.10 7.37 10.86
CA PRO A 83 -10.03 6.26 10.80
C PRO A 83 -9.37 5.06 10.11
N ARG A 84 -9.48 3.90 10.77
CA ARG A 84 -9.11 2.60 10.23
C ARG A 84 -10.18 2.15 9.24
N ILE A 85 -9.76 1.63 8.10
CA ILE A 85 -10.63 0.97 7.13
C ILE A 85 -10.60 -0.52 7.47
N GLU A 86 -11.63 -1.01 8.17
CA GLU A 86 -11.73 -2.44 8.53
C GLU A 86 -11.90 -3.35 7.30
N GLY A 87 -12.50 -2.82 6.22
CA GLY A 87 -12.73 -3.57 4.98
C GLY A 87 -11.47 -3.78 4.14
N GLY A 88 -10.33 -3.16 4.46
CA GLY A 88 -9.10 -3.32 3.67
C GLY A 88 -9.12 -2.74 2.26
N ASP A 89 -10.28 -2.27 1.82
CA ASP A 89 -10.54 -1.73 0.51
C ASP A 89 -10.37 -0.21 0.53
N TRP A 90 -9.32 0.29 -0.11
CA TRP A 90 -9.17 1.74 -0.32
C TRP A 90 -10.35 2.32 -1.12
N LEU A 91 -10.87 1.59 -2.11
CA LEU A 91 -11.98 2.03 -2.94
C LEU A 91 -13.28 2.19 -2.14
N LYS A 92 -13.55 1.29 -1.18
CA LYS A 92 -14.76 1.37 -0.35
C LYS A 92 -14.77 2.55 0.61
N ARG A 93 -13.63 3.24 0.82
CA ARG A 93 -13.61 4.48 1.62
C ARG A 93 -14.51 5.58 1.03
N ALA A 94 -14.74 5.56 -0.29
CA ALA A 94 -15.51 6.58 -0.98
C ALA A 94 -17.02 6.44 -0.75
N GLU A 95 -17.50 5.28 -0.30
CA GLU A 95 -18.91 5.05 -0.02
C GLU A 95 -19.35 5.58 1.35
N ASP A 96 -18.40 5.91 2.24
CA ASP A 96 -18.67 6.38 3.60
C ASP A 96 -18.72 7.92 3.73
N VAL A 97 -18.44 8.67 2.65
CA VAL A 97 -18.69 10.12 2.62
C VAL A 97 -20.13 10.33 2.17
N LYS A 98 -21.08 10.17 3.10
CA LYS A 98 -22.48 10.54 2.90
C LYS A 98 -22.85 11.81 3.66
#